data_AF-A0A7W5KXD5-F1
#
_entry.id   AF-A0A7W5KXD5-F1
#
_cell.length_a   1.000
_cell.length_b   1.000
_cell.length_c   1.000
_cell.angle_alpha   90.00
_cell.angle_beta   90.00
_cell.angle_gamma   90.00
#
_symmetry.space_group_name_H-M   'P 1'
#
loop_
_entity.id
_entity.type
_entity.pdbx_description
1 polymer ?
#
loop_
_entity_poly.entity_id
_entity_poly.type
_entity_poly.pdbx_seq_one_letter_code
_entity_poly.pdbx_strand_id
1 'polypeptide(L)'
;MTVMTSRQFNQDSSSAKKAAAKGPVFITDRGKPSHVLLTMEEYTKLTGKTLSIAERFYSPGADEIDFEPPRIDDVGLKAVDFS
;
A
#
# COMPACT_ATOMS: atom_id res chain seq x y z
N MET A 1 9.34 17.14 0.35
CA MET A 1 9.94 16.23 1.35
C MET A 1 10.39 17.07 2.52
N THR A 2 9.95 16.76 3.74
CA THR A 2 10.32 17.54 4.94
C THR A 2 11.40 16.78 5.71
N VAL A 3 12.47 17.47 6.10
CA VAL A 3 13.57 16.91 6.88
C VAL A 3 13.79 17.78 8.11
N MET A 4 13.95 17.14 9.27
CA MET A 4 14.22 17.79 10.54
C MET A 4 15.37 17.08 11.24
N THR A 5 16.12 17.80 12.07
CA THR A 5 17.07 17.17 13.00
C THR A 5 16.33 16.62 14.22
N SER A 6 16.91 15.65 14.92
CA SER A 6 16.39 15.18 16.21
C SER A 6 16.17 16.32 17.20
N ARG A 7 17.06 17.34 17.20
CA ARG A 7 16.93 18.53 18.06
C ARG A 7 15.69 19.36 17.69
N GLN A 8 15.47 19.63 16.41
CA GLN A 8 14.30 20.39 15.95
C GLN A 8 12.99 19.65 16.26
N PHE A 9 12.97 18.32 16.05
CA PHE A 9 11.81 17.50 16.37
C PHE A 9 11.48 17.54 17.88
N ASN A 10 12.48 17.40 18.74
CA ASN A 10 12.29 17.44 20.19
C ASN A 10 11.87 18.82 20.70
N GLN A 11 12.34 19.89 20.05
CA GLN A 11 12.00 21.27 20.44
C GLN A 11 10.61 21.69 19.93
N ASP A 12 10.18 21.19 18.77
CA ASP A 12 8.87 21.51 18.19
C ASP A 12 8.21 20.28 17.53
N SER A 13 7.77 19.36 18.37
CA SER A 13 7.05 18.17 17.93
C SER A 13 5.68 18.49 17.33
N SER A 14 5.11 19.66 17.65
CA SER A 14 3.81 20.08 17.15
C SER A 14 3.85 20.44 15.66
N SER A 15 4.87 21.17 15.23
CA SER A 15 5.10 21.49 13.83
C SER A 15 5.47 20.25 13.02
N ALA A 16 6.23 19.31 13.62
CA ALA A 16 6.52 18.03 12.98
C ALA A 16 5.24 17.22 12.68
N LYS A 17 4.29 17.15 13.63
CA LYS A 17 2.98 16.50 13.40
C LYS A 17 2.16 17.20 12.32
N LYS A 18 2.12 18.55 12.30
CA LYS A 18 1.45 19.32 11.25
C LYS A 18 2.08 19.10 9.88
N ALA A 19 3.40 18.98 9.81
CA ALA A 19 4.11 18.66 8.58
C ALA A 19 3.83 17.22 8.14
N ALA A 20 3.76 16.27 9.07
CA ALA A 20 3.44 14.86 8.81
C ALA A 20 2.06 14.68 8.14
N ALA A 21 1.10 15.56 8.44
CA ALA A 21 -0.21 15.57 7.78
C ALA A 21 -0.15 15.91 6.27
N LYS A 22 0.97 16.47 5.79
CA LYS A 22 1.19 16.79 4.37
C LYS A 22 2.12 15.77 3.68
N GLY A 23 2.64 14.80 4.42
CA GLY A 23 3.59 13.79 3.93
C GLY A 23 4.70 13.47 4.94
N PRO A 24 5.55 12.48 4.64
CA PRO A 24 6.57 12.01 5.57
C PRO A 24 7.55 13.09 5.99
N VAL A 25 7.86 13.10 7.28
CA VAL A 25 8.93 13.91 7.87
C VAL A 25 10.08 13.00 8.27
N PHE A 26 11.25 13.24 7.68
CA PHE A 26 12.47 12.49 8.00
C PHE A 26 13.20 13.18 9.14
N ILE A 27 13.51 12.43 10.19
CA ILE A 27 14.27 12.89 11.33
C ILE A 27 15.70 12.40 11.18
N THR A 28 16.65 13.32 11.32
CA THR A 28 18.08 13.06 11.12
C THR A 28 18.85 13.15 12.42
N ASP A 29 19.82 12.26 12.57
CA ASP A 29 20.88 12.36 13.57
C ASP A 29 22.23 12.47 12.86
N ARG A 30 23.05 13.46 13.25
CA ARG A 30 24.35 13.78 12.63
C ARG A 30 24.32 13.78 11.08
N GLY A 31 23.24 14.33 10.51
CA GLY A 31 23.05 14.44 9.06
C GLY A 31 22.55 13.19 8.34
N LYS A 32 22.32 12.07 9.05
CA LYS A 32 21.77 10.83 8.48
C LYS A 32 20.32 10.62 8.92
N PRO A 33 19.38 10.27 8.02
CA PRO A 33 18.04 9.87 8.40
C PRO A 33 18.10 8.70 9.39
N SER A 34 17.40 8.83 10.51
CA SER A 34 17.33 7.80 11.56
C SER A 34 15.90 7.36 11.81
N HIS A 35 14.92 8.26 11.65
CA HIS A 35 13.51 7.97 11.84
C HIS A 35 12.65 8.67 10.78
N VAL A 36 11.41 8.23 10.64
CA VAL A 36 10.37 8.89 9.86
C VAL A 36 9.12 9.04 10.73
N LEU A 37 8.49 10.21 10.66
CA LEU A 37 7.18 10.46 11.24
C LEU A 37 6.12 10.46 10.13
N LEU A 38 5.06 9.68 10.36
CA LEU A 38 3.88 9.57 9.52
C LEU A 38 2.63 9.81 10.39
N THR A 39 1.51 10.15 9.74
CA THR A 39 0.20 9.99 10.38
C THR A 39 -0.08 8.50 10.57
N MET A 40 -0.94 8.14 11.53
CA MET A 40 -1.34 6.74 11.69
C MET A 40 -2.07 6.22 10.45
N GLU A 41 -2.85 7.05 9.77
CA GLU A 41 -3.50 6.69 8.52
C GLU A 41 -2.49 6.25 7.45
N GLU A 42 -1.44 7.05 7.22
CA GLU A 42 -0.40 6.72 6.23
C GLU A 42 0.41 5.49 6.66
N TYR A 43 0.70 5.35 7.95
CA TYR A 43 1.32 4.13 8.47
C TYR A 43 0.45 2.90 8.23
N THR A 44 -0.85 2.97 8.48
CA THR A 44 -1.79 1.87 8.23
C THR A 44 -1.94 1.57 6.75
N LYS A 45 -1.91 2.56 5.84
CA LYS A 45 -1.88 2.29 4.40
C LYS A 45 -0.60 1.58 3.97
N LEU A 46 0.54 1.98 4.54
CA LEU A 46 1.85 1.40 4.22
C LEU A 46 2.02 -0.03 4.76
N THR A 47 1.52 -0.28 5.97
CA THR A 47 1.72 -1.54 6.70
C THR A 47 0.51 -2.48 6.66
N GLY A 48 -0.65 -1.96 6.26
CA GLY A 48 -1.87 -2.72 6.11
C GLY A 48 -1.63 -3.86 5.13
N LYS A 49 -2.07 -5.06 5.51
CA LYS A 49 -2.15 -6.18 4.57
C LYS A 49 -3.10 -5.76 3.46
N THR A 50 -2.55 -5.47 2.28
CA THR A 50 -3.36 -5.52 1.07
C THR A 50 -3.86 -6.94 0.95
N LEU A 51 -5.17 -7.12 0.80
CA LEU A 51 -5.75 -8.43 0.50
C LEU A 51 -4.93 -9.06 -0.63
N SER A 52 -4.44 -10.27 -0.38
CA SER A 52 -3.84 -11.10 -1.41
C SER A 52 -4.82 -11.27 -2.56
N ILE A 53 -4.31 -11.58 -3.75
CA ILE A 53 -5.18 -11.85 -4.91
C ILE A 53 -6.24 -12.90 -4.54
N ALA A 54 -5.85 -13.96 -3.82
CA ALA A 54 -6.77 -14.98 -3.33
C ALA A 54 -7.86 -14.41 -2.40
N GLU A 55 -7.49 -13.59 -1.40
CA GLU A 55 -8.47 -12.96 -0.50
C GLU A 55 -9.39 -11.97 -1.22
N ARG A 56 -8.94 -11.34 -2.32
CA ARG A 56 -9.79 -10.45 -3.14
C ARG A 56 -10.82 -11.21 -3.96
N PHE A 57 -10.49 -12.42 -4.41
CA PHE A 57 -11.40 -13.30 -5.14
C PHE A 57 -12.19 -14.24 -4.23
N TYR A 58 -11.91 -14.22 -2.92
CA TYR A 58 -12.65 -15.02 -1.97
C TYR A 58 -14.08 -14.49 -1.83
N SER A 59 -15.04 -15.29 -2.28
CA SER A 59 -16.47 -15.05 -2.10
C SER A 59 -17.06 -16.23 -1.33
N PRO A 60 -17.45 -16.06 -0.06
CA PRO A 60 -18.15 -17.10 0.69
C PRO A 60 -19.40 -17.58 -0.06
N GLY A 61 -19.62 -18.90 -0.13
CA GLY A 61 -20.74 -19.49 -0.86
C GLY A 61 -20.58 -19.52 -2.39
N ALA A 62 -19.41 -19.15 -2.92
CA ALA A 62 -19.13 -19.30 -4.35
C ALA A 62 -19.14 -20.76 -4.83
N ASP A 63 -18.93 -21.71 -3.92
CA ASP A 63 -19.06 -23.14 -4.14
C ASP A 63 -20.51 -23.60 -4.36
N GLU A 64 -21.50 -22.79 -3.99
CA GLU A 64 -22.91 -23.04 -4.24
C GLU A 64 -23.39 -22.47 -5.58
N ILE A 65 -22.56 -21.68 -6.26
CA ILE A 65 -22.89 -21.11 -7.57
C ILE A 65 -22.72 -22.19 -8.62
N ASP A 66 -23.84 -22.57 -9.25
CA ASP A 66 -23.82 -23.44 -10.43
C ASP A 66 -23.15 -22.69 -11.60
N PHE A 67 -21.88 -23.00 -11.83
CA PHE A 67 -21.03 -22.36 -12.83
C PHE A 67 -20.39 -23.40 -13.73
N GLU A 68 -20.89 -23.50 -14.96
CA GLU A 68 -20.23 -24.23 -16.03
C GLU A 68 -19.36 -23.25 -16.83
N PRO A 69 -18.03 -23.21 -16.60
CA PRO A 69 -17.15 -22.33 -17.39
C PRO A 69 -17.20 -22.76 -18.86
N PRO A 70 -17.33 -21.80 -19.81
CA PRO A 70 -17.28 -22.11 -21.22
C PRO A 70 -15.93 -22.72 -21.60
N ARG A 71 -15.92 -23.72 -22.49
CA ARG A 71 -14.66 -24.29 -22.98
C ARG A 71 -14.04 -23.34 -23.99
N ILE A 72 -12.72 -23.39 -24.14
CA ILE A 72 -11.98 -22.53 -25.10
C ILE A 72 -12.57 -22.62 -26.52
N ASP A 73 -13.01 -23.80 -26.92
CA ASP A 73 -13.64 -24.06 -28.22
C ASP A 73 -14.97 -23.29 -28.40
N ASP A 74 -15.69 -23.02 -27.30
CA ASP A 74 -16.99 -22.31 -27.28
C ASP A 74 -16.83 -20.78 -27.33
N VAL A 75 -15.64 -20.25 -27.05
CA VAL A 75 -15.37 -18.80 -26.90
C VAL A 75 -14.84 -18.18 -28.21
N GLY A 76 -14.63 -18.98 -29.26
CA GLY A 76 -14.13 -18.50 -30.55
C GLY A 76 -12.72 -17.88 -30.47
N LEU A 77 -11.94 -18.26 -29.45
CA LEU A 77 -10.57 -17.80 -29.26
C LEU A 77 -9.69 -18.34 -30.40
N LYS A 78 -9.32 -17.46 -31.33
CA LYS A 78 -8.39 -17.79 -32.39
C LYS A 78 -6.96 -17.74 -31.83
N ALA A 79 -6.25 -18.86 -31.86
CA ALA A 79 -4.85 -18.91 -31.48
C ALA A 79 -4.04 -17.89 -32.30
N VAL A 80 -3.14 -17.17 -31.63
CA VAL A 80 -2.18 -16.28 -32.31
C VAL A 80 -1.15 -17.15 -33.02
N ASP A 81 -0.93 -16.87 -34.30
CA ASP A 81 0.15 -17.48 -35.07
C ASP A 81 1.47 -16.80 -34.68
N PHE A 82 2.42 -17.59 -34.20
CA PHE A 82 3.75 -17.12 -33.79
C PHE A 82 4.85 -17.48 -34.80
N SER A 83 4.45 -17.90 -36.02
CA SER A 83 5.36 -18.23 -37.12
C SER A 83 5.97 -16.99 -37.78
#